data_AF-A0AAD8IGY7-F1
#
_entry.id   AF-A0AAD8IGY7-F1
#
_cell.length_a   1.000
_cell.length_b   1.000
_cell.length_c   1.000
_cell.angle_alpha   90.00
_cell.angle_beta   90.00
_cell.angle_gamma   90.00
#
_symmetry.space_group_name_H-M   'P 1'
#
loop_
_entity.id
_entity.type
_entity.pdbx_description
1 polymer ?
#
loop_
_entity_poly.entity_id
_entity_poly.type
_entity_poly.pdbx_seq_one_letter_code
_entity_poly.pdbx_strand_id
1 'polypeptide(L)'
;MNTGSSTANNEAVANDVENPIDVELPEEKSRRSNKSKDKLIPKMLPVCLSPQSLLPEKPLETPFAERGNDRASPSRPPGEIGLWNGHEVNSEFLGLLDCIAKKYPETFDNFTPNSKKLCTMKLNMLCTIVKDFTRTSMTEVDIEMITEYRAQFADLQRSFNVRWLVNRLNYIEQLQFPRPLLDKLDAIDSCIDDAKSKLQDLHALRVRTLTEIHMDIGTKENSLDIGYIGDDLLSGP
;
A
#
# COMPACT_ATOMS: atom_id res chain seq x y z
N MET A 1 -67.69 2.75 -3.53
CA MET A 1 -68.31 3.94 -2.93
C MET A 1 -67.36 4.50 -1.89
N ASN A 2 -66.94 5.76 -2.10
CA ASN A 2 -66.57 6.82 -1.15
C ASN A 2 -65.81 6.46 0.15
N THR A 3 -64.53 6.81 0.30
CA THR A 3 -63.85 8.13 0.43
C THR A 3 -63.76 8.64 1.87
N GLY A 4 -62.56 9.08 2.24
CA GLY A 4 -62.32 10.06 3.30
C GLY A 4 -61.32 9.57 4.35
N SER A 5 -60.37 10.36 4.83
CA SER A 5 -59.94 11.69 4.43
C SER A 5 -58.61 11.96 5.13
N SER A 6 -57.79 12.75 4.44
CA SER A 6 -56.49 13.26 4.85
C SER A 6 -56.63 14.51 5.73
N THR A 7 -55.71 14.73 6.66
CA THR A 7 -55.44 16.01 7.37
C THR A 7 -54.01 15.88 7.92
N ALA A 8 -52.97 16.49 7.35
CA ALA A 8 -52.59 17.92 7.26
C ALA A 8 -51.91 18.47 8.54
N ASN A 9 -50.65 18.87 8.33
CA ASN A 9 -49.94 20.06 8.82
C ASN A 9 -49.39 20.10 10.26
N ASN A 10 -48.10 20.47 10.37
CA ASN A 10 -47.58 21.74 10.96
C ASN A 10 -46.03 21.73 10.84
N GLU A 11 -45.43 22.68 10.11
CA GLU A 11 -44.80 23.94 10.62
C GLU A 11 -43.56 23.68 11.52
N ALA A 12 -42.33 23.84 11.00
CA ALA A 12 -41.56 25.09 10.90
C ALA A 12 -40.80 25.43 12.19
N VAL A 13 -39.46 25.40 12.16
CA VAL A 13 -38.58 26.36 12.87
C VAL A 13 -37.22 26.38 12.16
N ALA A 14 -36.89 27.55 11.62
CA ALA A 14 -35.56 27.94 11.18
C ALA A 14 -34.68 28.27 12.41
N ASN A 15 -33.37 28.05 12.31
CA ASN A 15 -32.38 28.82 13.05
C ASN A 15 -31.07 28.82 12.26
N ASP A 16 -30.87 29.94 11.55
CA ASP A 16 -29.56 30.48 11.19
C ASP A 16 -28.80 30.86 12.47
N VAL A 17 -27.55 30.44 12.60
CA VAL A 17 -26.53 31.19 13.35
C VAL A 17 -25.22 31.07 12.59
N GLU A 18 -24.89 32.16 11.90
CA GLU A 18 -23.56 32.49 11.43
C GLU A 18 -22.58 32.59 12.61
N ASN A 19 -21.34 32.14 12.42
CA ASN A 19 -20.18 32.72 13.07
C ASN A 19 -18.91 32.42 12.23
N PRO A 20 -18.33 33.42 11.56
CA PRO A 20 -16.99 33.32 11.02
C PRO A 20 -15.98 33.59 12.14
N ILE A 21 -15.05 32.67 12.36
CA ILE A 21 -13.89 32.89 13.22
C ILE A 21 -12.77 33.42 12.33
N ASP A 22 -12.58 34.74 12.35
CA ASP A 22 -11.33 35.39 11.97
C ASP A 22 -10.25 35.01 12.99
N VAL A 23 -9.23 34.29 12.54
CA VAL A 23 -7.98 34.14 13.29
C VAL A 23 -6.88 34.86 12.51
N GLU A 24 -6.55 36.05 13.03
CA GLU A 24 -5.40 36.86 12.68
C GLU A 24 -4.09 36.05 12.68
N LEU A 25 -3.34 36.18 11.57
CA LEU A 25 -1.89 36.02 11.54
C LEU A 25 -1.21 37.11 12.38
N PRO A 26 -0.13 36.76 13.09
CA PRO A 26 0.98 37.66 13.26
C PRO A 26 2.18 37.22 12.41
N GLU A 27 2.52 38.07 11.44
CA GLU A 27 3.87 38.18 10.89
C GLU A 27 4.84 38.58 12.01
N GLU A 28 5.92 37.82 12.23
CA GLU A 28 7.13 38.38 12.83
C GLU A 28 8.43 37.82 12.23
N LYS A 29 9.01 38.67 11.38
CA LYS A 29 10.40 39.16 11.42
C LYS A 29 11.52 38.16 11.74
N SER A 30 12.28 37.88 10.69
CA SER A 30 13.66 38.39 10.52
C SER A 30 14.54 38.43 11.77
N ARG A 31 15.54 37.55 11.83
CA ARG A 31 16.91 37.96 12.21
C ARG A 31 17.99 37.01 11.69
N ARG A 32 18.97 37.65 11.08
CA ARG A 32 20.23 37.12 10.56
C ARG A 32 21.13 36.52 11.65
N SER A 33 21.98 35.61 11.16
CA SER A 33 23.39 35.41 11.54
C SER A 33 23.67 34.69 12.85
N ASN A 34 24.34 33.53 12.78
CA ASN A 34 25.79 33.50 12.94
C ASN A 34 26.42 32.18 12.49
N LYS A 35 27.52 32.37 11.78
CA LYS A 35 28.52 31.44 11.29
C LYS A 35 29.23 30.79 12.48
N SER A 36 29.06 29.47 12.68
CA SER A 36 29.99 28.68 13.50
C SER A 36 30.71 27.68 12.60
N LYS A 37 32.02 27.91 12.46
CA LYS A 37 32.97 26.94 11.93
C LYS A 37 33.33 26.02 13.08
N ASP A 38 32.84 24.79 13.07
CA ASP A 38 33.42 23.74 13.91
C ASP A 38 33.44 22.39 13.18
N LYS A 39 34.66 21.94 12.96
CA LYS A 39 35.14 20.54 12.96
C LYS A 39 34.37 19.53 12.12
N LEU A 40 34.93 19.29 10.93
CA LEU A 40 34.87 18.01 10.22
C LEU A 40 35.33 16.88 11.16
N ILE A 41 34.35 16.20 11.76
CA ILE A 41 34.48 14.82 12.21
C ILE A 41 33.68 13.99 11.19
N PRO A 42 34.27 13.01 10.51
CA PRO A 42 33.50 12.12 9.64
C PRO A 42 32.50 11.34 10.50
N LYS A 43 31.24 11.77 10.49
CA LYS A 43 30.13 10.96 10.99
C LYS A 43 30.03 9.75 10.07
N MET A 44 30.48 8.60 10.56
CA MET A 44 30.14 7.32 9.94
C MET A 44 28.61 7.25 9.85
N LEU A 45 28.12 7.08 8.63
CA LEU A 45 26.71 6.93 8.33
C LEU A 45 26.14 5.74 9.11
N PRO A 46 24.88 5.82 9.57
CA PRO A 46 24.23 4.70 10.20
C PRO A 46 24.12 3.56 9.19
N VAL A 47 24.69 2.41 9.58
CA VAL A 47 24.46 1.11 8.96
C VAL A 47 22.96 0.96 8.70
N CYS A 48 22.59 0.86 7.43
CA CYS A 48 21.23 0.53 7.03
C CYS A 48 20.87 -0.82 7.68
N LEU A 49 20.06 -0.75 8.73
CA LEU A 49 19.41 -1.91 9.34
C LEU A 49 18.66 -2.65 8.23
N SER A 50 19.11 -3.87 7.94
CA SER A 50 18.36 -4.81 7.10
C SER A 50 17.01 -5.09 7.76
N PRO A 51 15.87 -4.90 7.07
CA PRO A 51 14.60 -5.46 7.51
C PRO A 51 14.60 -6.96 7.20
N GLN A 52 15.24 -7.76 8.05
CA GLN A 52 14.99 -9.21 8.10
C GLN A 52 13.87 -9.45 9.12
N SER A 53 12.62 -9.42 8.67
CA SER A 53 11.52 -10.25 9.21
C SER A 53 10.16 -9.78 8.68
N LEU A 54 9.90 -9.94 7.39
CA LEU A 54 8.54 -10.03 6.87
C LEU A 54 8.56 -11.10 5.78
N LEU A 55 8.76 -12.34 6.22
CA LEU A 55 8.41 -13.50 5.42
C LEU A 55 6.89 -13.43 5.20
N PRO A 56 6.41 -13.31 3.96
CA PRO A 56 4.99 -13.52 3.70
C PRO A 56 4.72 -14.99 4.01
N GLU A 57 3.76 -15.24 4.91
CA GLU A 57 3.10 -16.53 4.94
C GLU A 57 2.70 -16.90 3.51
N LYS A 58 2.94 -18.17 3.17
CA LYS A 58 2.80 -18.74 1.82
C LYS A 58 1.63 -18.11 1.05
N PRO A 59 1.84 -17.72 -0.22
CA PRO A 59 0.77 -17.23 -1.08
C PRO A 59 -0.44 -18.15 -0.96
N LEU A 60 -1.55 -17.58 -0.48
CA LEU A 60 -2.83 -18.27 -0.43
C LEU A 60 -3.15 -18.66 -1.87
N GLU A 61 -2.98 -19.95 -2.18
CA GLU A 61 -3.24 -20.50 -3.51
C GLU A 61 -4.58 -20.00 -4.03
N THR A 62 -4.55 -19.61 -5.31
CA THR A 62 -5.64 -19.04 -6.07
C THR A 62 -6.94 -19.85 -5.96
N PRO A 63 -8.08 -19.16 -6.06
CA PRO A 63 -9.38 -19.67 -5.63
C PRO A 63 -9.87 -20.75 -6.58
N PHE A 64 -10.39 -21.84 -6.01
CA PHE A 64 -11.37 -22.73 -6.63
C PHE A 64 -11.17 -22.95 -8.13
N ALA A 65 -10.02 -23.49 -8.53
CA ALA A 65 -9.91 -24.13 -9.83
C ALA A 65 -10.86 -25.33 -9.81
N GLU A 66 -12.05 -25.11 -10.34
CA GLU A 66 -13.06 -26.10 -10.60
C GLU A 66 -12.41 -27.20 -11.44
N ARG A 67 -12.08 -28.32 -10.79
CA ARG A 67 -11.59 -29.52 -11.46
C ARG A 67 -12.74 -30.02 -12.32
N GLY A 68 -12.70 -29.68 -13.61
CA GLY A 68 -13.62 -30.16 -14.63
C GLY A 68 -13.70 -31.69 -14.58
N ASN A 69 -14.77 -32.18 -13.97
CA ASN A 69 -15.26 -33.52 -14.18
C ASN A 69 -16.56 -33.35 -14.97
N ASP A 70 -16.51 -33.71 -16.25
CA ASP A 70 -17.63 -33.81 -17.18
C ASP A 70 -18.61 -34.93 -16.76
N ARG A 71 -19.18 -34.78 -15.58
CA ARG A 71 -20.33 -35.55 -15.14
C ARG A 71 -21.47 -34.58 -15.07
N ALA A 72 -22.21 -34.48 -16.17
CA ALA A 72 -23.46 -33.75 -16.29
C ALA A 72 -24.36 -34.11 -15.09
N SER A 73 -24.29 -33.27 -14.07
CA SER A 73 -25.23 -33.32 -12.97
C SER A 73 -26.52 -32.74 -13.54
N PRO A 74 -27.67 -33.39 -13.31
CA PRO A 74 -28.94 -32.84 -13.77
C PRO A 74 -29.07 -31.44 -13.17
N SER A 75 -29.19 -30.44 -14.04
CA SER A 75 -29.46 -29.06 -13.61
C SER A 75 -30.79 -29.09 -12.88
N ARG A 76 -30.74 -29.10 -11.56
CA ARG A 76 -31.93 -28.91 -10.73
C ARG A 76 -32.56 -27.58 -11.11
N PRO A 77 -33.89 -27.50 -11.26
CA PRO A 77 -34.57 -26.26 -11.58
C PRO A 77 -34.13 -25.12 -10.63
N PRO A 78 -33.91 -23.90 -11.16
CA PRO A 78 -33.60 -22.74 -10.35
C PRO A 78 -34.68 -22.55 -9.28
N GLY A 79 -34.28 -22.54 -8.01
CA GLY A 79 -35.21 -22.35 -6.88
C GLY A 79 -35.37 -23.55 -5.95
N GLU A 80 -34.63 -24.65 -6.15
CA GLU A 80 -34.62 -25.72 -5.16
C GLU A 80 -33.90 -25.31 -3.87
N ILE A 81 -34.62 -25.42 -2.75
CA ILE A 81 -34.10 -25.20 -1.40
C ILE A 81 -33.34 -26.46 -0.96
N GLY A 82 -32.08 -26.29 -0.60
CA GLY A 82 -31.24 -27.29 0.04
C GLY A 82 -31.28 -27.20 1.56
N LEU A 83 -30.84 -28.27 2.23
CA LEU A 83 -30.64 -28.27 3.69
C LEU A 83 -29.15 -28.39 4.00
N TRP A 84 -28.60 -27.38 4.68
CA TRP A 84 -27.24 -27.38 5.20
C TRP A 84 -27.27 -27.33 6.73
N ASN A 85 -26.75 -28.37 7.39
CA ASN A 85 -26.82 -28.55 8.85
C ASN A 85 -28.23 -28.33 9.44
N GLY A 86 -29.27 -28.77 8.74
CA GLY A 86 -30.67 -28.60 9.16
C GLY A 86 -31.28 -27.23 8.84
N HIS A 87 -30.52 -26.31 8.23
CA HIS A 87 -31.00 -25.00 7.80
C HIS A 87 -31.30 -24.97 6.30
N GLU A 88 -32.43 -24.37 5.94
CA GLU A 88 -32.78 -24.14 4.55
C GLU A 88 -31.82 -23.11 3.94
N VAL A 89 -31.28 -23.40 2.76
CA VAL A 89 -30.39 -22.53 1.97
C VAL A 89 -30.63 -22.75 0.48
N ASN A 90 -30.19 -21.85 -0.38
CA ASN A 90 -30.26 -22.10 -1.82
C ASN A 90 -29.38 -23.30 -2.18
N SER A 91 -29.87 -24.23 -2.99
CA SER A 91 -29.13 -25.45 -3.35
C SER A 91 -27.77 -25.18 -4.00
N GLU A 92 -27.63 -24.10 -4.77
CA GLU A 92 -26.36 -23.66 -5.35
C GLU A 92 -25.29 -23.31 -4.30
N PHE A 93 -25.68 -23.00 -3.07
CA PHE A 93 -24.77 -22.59 -1.99
C PHE A 93 -24.32 -23.74 -1.09
N LEU A 94 -24.89 -24.95 -1.23
CA LEU A 94 -24.52 -26.10 -0.40
C LEU A 94 -23.03 -26.41 -0.48
N GLY A 95 -22.50 -26.51 -1.71
CA GLY A 95 -21.08 -26.79 -1.93
C GLY A 95 -20.16 -25.69 -1.39
N LEU A 96 -20.59 -24.43 -1.49
CA LEU A 96 -19.83 -23.30 -0.96
C LEU A 96 -19.78 -23.32 0.57
N LEU A 97 -20.91 -23.58 1.23
CA LEU A 97 -20.97 -23.69 2.70
C LEU A 97 -20.11 -24.85 3.20
N ASP A 98 -20.14 -26.00 2.54
CA ASP A 98 -19.28 -27.14 2.89
C ASP A 98 -17.79 -26.80 2.73
N CYS A 99 -17.44 -26.05 1.68
CA CYS A 99 -16.07 -25.59 1.48
C CYS A 99 -15.62 -24.60 2.56
N ILE A 100 -16.48 -23.64 2.93
CA ILE A 100 -16.19 -22.68 3.99
C ILE A 100 -16.05 -23.41 5.33
N ALA A 101 -16.97 -24.29 5.70
CA ALA A 101 -16.91 -25.02 6.97
C ALA A 101 -15.69 -25.93 7.06
N LYS A 102 -15.23 -26.49 5.94
CA LYS A 102 -14.02 -27.31 5.89
C LYS A 102 -12.74 -26.47 6.01
N LYS A 103 -12.67 -25.32 5.35
CA LYS A 103 -11.44 -24.51 5.24
C LYS A 103 -11.29 -23.49 6.36
N TYR A 104 -12.41 -22.96 6.83
CA TYR A 104 -12.51 -21.90 7.83
C TYR A 104 -13.61 -22.27 8.83
N PRO A 105 -13.46 -23.38 9.59
CA PRO A 105 -14.48 -23.86 10.51
C PRO A 105 -14.92 -22.79 11.52
N GLU A 106 -14.00 -21.91 11.94
CA GLU A 106 -14.25 -20.82 12.88
C GLU A 106 -15.32 -19.83 12.39
N THR A 107 -15.60 -19.80 11.08
CA THR A 107 -16.63 -18.92 10.47
C THR A 107 -17.98 -19.06 11.17
N PHE A 108 -18.31 -20.26 11.63
CA PHE A 108 -19.61 -20.59 12.19
C PHE A 108 -19.63 -20.65 13.73
N ASP A 109 -18.51 -20.36 14.42
CA ASP A 109 -18.42 -20.45 15.89
C ASP A 109 -19.48 -19.61 16.60
N ASN A 110 -19.79 -18.43 16.04
CA ASN A 110 -20.75 -17.47 16.60
C ASN A 110 -22.14 -17.59 15.96
N PHE A 111 -22.36 -18.58 15.09
CA PHE A 111 -23.61 -18.70 14.35
C PHE A 111 -24.70 -19.31 15.24
N THR A 112 -25.49 -18.45 15.88
CA THR A 112 -26.60 -18.87 16.74
C THR A 112 -27.92 -18.94 15.96
N PRO A 113 -28.63 -20.08 15.97
CA PRO A 113 -29.87 -20.21 15.24
C PRO A 113 -31.06 -19.61 16.02
N ASN A 114 -31.25 -18.29 15.91
CA ASN A 114 -32.32 -17.60 16.64
C ASN A 114 -33.71 -17.81 15.99
N SER A 115 -33.77 -17.86 14.67
CA SER A 115 -34.98 -18.24 13.93
C SER A 115 -34.61 -18.86 12.59
N LYS A 116 -35.35 -19.89 12.15
CA LYS A 116 -35.04 -20.63 10.92
C LYS A 116 -34.93 -19.70 9.70
N LYS A 117 -35.90 -18.79 9.54
CA LYS A 117 -35.92 -17.81 8.45
C LYS A 117 -34.72 -16.85 8.48
N LEU A 118 -34.33 -16.38 9.66
CA LEU A 118 -33.17 -15.50 9.80
C LEU A 118 -31.86 -16.25 9.53
N CYS A 119 -31.76 -17.52 9.94
CA CYS A 119 -30.61 -18.38 9.63
C CYS A 119 -30.44 -18.53 8.12
N THR A 120 -31.52 -18.90 7.42
CA THR A 120 -31.56 -19.00 5.96
C THR A 120 -31.12 -17.71 5.28
N MET A 121 -31.66 -16.57 5.72
CA MET A 121 -31.30 -15.27 5.17
C MET A 121 -29.80 -14.97 5.37
N LYS A 122 -29.27 -15.19 6.57
CA LYS A 122 -27.85 -14.95 6.88
C LYS A 122 -26.91 -15.87 6.13
N LEU A 123 -27.25 -17.16 6.01
CA LEU A 123 -26.44 -18.13 5.26
C LEU A 123 -26.43 -17.81 3.76
N ASN A 124 -27.59 -17.50 3.18
CA ASN A 124 -27.68 -17.09 1.78
C ASN A 124 -26.92 -15.78 1.54
N MET A 125 -27.03 -14.81 2.45
CA MET A 125 -26.30 -13.54 2.37
C MET A 125 -24.78 -13.76 2.41
N LEU A 126 -24.29 -14.59 3.35
CA LEU A 126 -22.87 -14.98 3.40
C LEU A 126 -22.41 -15.58 2.07
N CYS A 127 -23.19 -16.51 1.52
CA CYS A 127 -22.83 -17.20 0.28
C CYS A 127 -22.84 -16.29 -0.94
N THR A 128 -23.84 -15.41 -1.06
CA THR A 128 -23.89 -14.40 -2.12
C THR A 128 -22.65 -13.51 -2.07
N ILE A 129 -22.36 -12.94 -0.90
CA ILE A 129 -21.21 -12.04 -0.72
C ILE A 129 -19.89 -12.76 -1.03
N VAL A 130 -19.71 -14.00 -0.54
CA VAL A 130 -18.49 -14.78 -0.82
C VAL A 130 -18.40 -15.14 -2.31
N LYS A 131 -19.49 -15.56 -2.94
CA LYS A 131 -19.54 -15.90 -4.37
C LYS A 131 -19.19 -14.69 -5.22
N ASP A 132 -19.76 -13.52 -4.91
CA ASP A 132 -19.47 -12.28 -5.62
C ASP A 132 -18.02 -11.86 -5.41
N PHE A 133 -17.55 -11.81 -4.15
CA PHE A 133 -16.16 -11.45 -3.83
C PHE A 133 -15.11 -12.37 -4.47
N THR A 134 -15.39 -13.67 -4.56
CA THR A 134 -14.45 -14.63 -5.17
C THR A 134 -14.49 -14.63 -6.69
N ARG A 135 -15.60 -14.21 -7.30
CA ARG A 135 -15.73 -14.07 -8.75
C ARG A 135 -15.12 -12.77 -9.27
N THR A 136 -15.09 -11.72 -8.45
CA THR A 136 -14.47 -10.44 -8.81
C THR A 136 -12.99 -10.63 -9.11
N SER A 137 -12.57 -10.23 -10.32
CA SER A 137 -11.15 -10.26 -10.71
C SER A 137 -10.35 -9.30 -9.85
N MET A 138 -9.15 -9.70 -9.42
CA MET A 138 -8.26 -8.81 -8.67
C MET A 138 -7.97 -7.51 -9.42
N THR A 139 -7.92 -7.53 -10.75
CA THR A 139 -7.61 -6.35 -11.59
C THR A 139 -8.75 -5.35 -11.69
N GLU A 140 -9.98 -5.77 -11.38
CA GLU A 140 -11.19 -4.95 -11.49
C GLU A 140 -11.57 -4.28 -10.16
N VAL A 141 -10.89 -4.63 -9.05
CA VAL A 141 -11.19 -4.09 -7.73
C VAL A 141 -10.69 -2.66 -7.59
N ASP A 142 -11.61 -1.71 -7.52
CA ASP A 142 -11.30 -0.32 -7.19
C ASP A 142 -11.51 0.00 -5.69
N ILE A 143 -11.25 1.25 -5.30
CA ILE A 143 -11.39 1.72 -3.92
C ILE A 143 -12.85 1.65 -3.45
N GLU A 144 -13.81 1.96 -4.33
CA GLU A 144 -15.24 1.98 -3.99
C GLU A 144 -15.71 0.57 -3.68
N MET A 145 -15.36 -0.40 -4.51
CA MET A 145 -15.63 -1.83 -4.29
C MET A 145 -15.00 -2.34 -2.98
N ILE A 146 -13.77 -1.91 -2.66
CA ILE A 146 -13.15 -2.27 -1.36
C ILE A 146 -13.97 -1.72 -0.20
N THR A 147 -14.40 -0.46 -0.27
CA THR A 147 -15.22 0.14 0.78
C THR A 147 -16.58 -0.56 0.91
N GLU A 148 -17.19 -0.96 -0.22
CA GLU A 148 -18.44 -1.71 -0.23
C GLU A 148 -18.29 -3.09 0.42
N TYR A 149 -17.28 -3.87 0.01
CA TYR A 149 -17.02 -5.17 0.63
C TYR A 149 -16.71 -5.05 2.13
N ARG A 150 -16.01 -4.00 2.56
CA ARG A 150 -15.78 -3.74 3.99
C ARG A 150 -17.09 -3.55 4.75
N ALA A 151 -18.02 -2.79 4.20
CA ALA A 151 -19.34 -2.59 4.81
C ALA A 151 -20.12 -3.91 4.88
N GLN A 152 -20.16 -4.67 3.78
CA GLN A 152 -20.82 -5.97 3.73
C GLN A 152 -20.22 -6.97 4.73
N PHE A 153 -18.90 -7.00 4.88
CA PHE A 153 -18.22 -7.87 5.84
C PHE A 153 -18.48 -7.44 7.28
N ALA A 154 -18.56 -6.14 7.57
CA ALA A 154 -18.91 -5.64 8.90
C ALA A 154 -20.33 -6.09 9.30
N ASP A 155 -21.26 -6.11 8.36
CA ASP A 155 -22.61 -6.62 8.60
C ASP A 155 -22.64 -8.14 8.86
N LEU A 156 -21.86 -8.91 8.09
CA LEU A 156 -21.69 -10.35 8.31
C LEU A 156 -21.01 -10.67 9.65
N GLN A 157 -20.07 -9.84 10.08
CA GLN A 157 -19.28 -10.06 11.29
C GLN A 157 -20.12 -10.10 12.58
N ARG A 158 -21.34 -9.56 12.54
CA ARG A 158 -22.32 -9.69 13.64
C ARG A 158 -22.82 -11.12 13.84
N SER A 159 -22.65 -12.01 12.85
CA SER A 159 -23.20 -13.37 12.86
C SER A 159 -22.19 -14.46 12.52
N PHE A 160 -21.08 -14.10 11.87
CA PHE A 160 -20.06 -15.03 11.38
C PHE A 160 -18.67 -14.49 11.70
N ASN A 161 -17.70 -15.39 11.89
CA ASN A 161 -16.31 -14.99 11.96
C ASN A 161 -15.71 -14.87 10.55
N VAL A 162 -15.85 -13.68 9.95
CA VAL A 162 -15.38 -13.39 8.58
C VAL A 162 -13.95 -12.85 8.51
N ARG A 163 -13.12 -13.09 9.54
CA ARG A 163 -11.76 -12.55 9.60
C ARG A 163 -10.92 -12.95 8.37
N TRP A 164 -11.13 -14.15 7.82
CA TRP A 164 -10.44 -14.62 6.63
C TRP A 164 -10.80 -13.81 5.37
N LEU A 165 -12.06 -13.35 5.22
CA LEU A 165 -12.49 -12.46 4.14
C LEU A 165 -11.85 -11.08 4.28
N VAL A 166 -11.86 -10.52 5.49
CA VAL A 166 -11.23 -9.23 5.79
C VAL A 166 -9.72 -9.27 5.49
N ASN A 167 -9.04 -10.33 5.92
CA ASN A 167 -7.61 -10.51 5.63
C ASN A 167 -7.34 -10.60 4.12
N ARG A 168 -8.20 -11.33 3.37
CA ARG A 168 -8.07 -11.43 1.92
C ARG A 168 -8.32 -10.09 1.23
N LEU A 169 -9.30 -9.31 1.68
CA LEU A 169 -9.58 -7.98 1.14
C LEU A 169 -8.43 -7.00 1.42
N ASN A 170 -7.86 -7.02 2.62
CA ASN A 170 -6.69 -6.21 2.97
C ASN A 170 -5.47 -6.58 2.10
N TYR A 171 -5.30 -7.86 1.77
CA TYR A 171 -4.26 -8.29 0.84
C TYR A 171 -4.49 -7.73 -0.57
N ILE A 172 -5.72 -7.77 -1.08
CA ILE A 172 -6.07 -7.18 -2.38
C ILE A 172 -5.83 -5.66 -2.39
N GLU A 173 -6.25 -4.96 -1.34
CA GLU A 173 -6.03 -3.51 -1.18
C GLU A 173 -4.54 -3.16 -1.25
N GLN A 174 -3.68 -3.93 -0.57
CA GLN A 174 -2.23 -3.71 -0.61
C GLN A 174 -1.62 -3.94 -1.99
N LEU A 175 -2.14 -4.91 -2.76
CA LEU A 175 -1.66 -5.17 -4.12
C LEU A 175 -2.11 -4.09 -5.12
N GLN A 176 -3.35 -3.64 -5.00
CA GLN A 176 -3.94 -2.61 -5.88
C GLN A 176 -3.41 -1.21 -5.57
N PHE A 177 -3.16 -0.91 -4.30
CA PHE A 177 -2.72 0.40 -3.83
C PHE A 177 -1.38 0.30 -3.12
N PRO A 178 -0.28 0.04 -3.87
CA PRO A 178 1.06 -0.08 -3.29
C PRO A 178 1.65 1.27 -2.90
N ARG A 179 0.85 2.24 -2.40
CA ARG A 179 1.32 3.55 -1.92
C ARG A 179 2.55 3.45 -1.01
N PRO A 180 2.63 2.50 -0.05
CA PRO A 180 3.83 2.36 0.78
C PRO A 180 5.09 1.93 0.01
N LEU A 181 4.93 1.32 -1.16
CA LEU A 181 6.03 0.92 -2.04
C LEU A 181 6.43 2.07 -2.97
N LEU A 182 5.48 2.88 -3.45
CA LEU A 182 5.78 4.09 -4.22
C LEU A 182 6.58 5.09 -3.38
N ASP A 183 6.15 5.38 -2.14
CA ASP A 183 6.87 6.32 -1.26
C ASP A 183 8.31 5.83 -0.97
N LYS A 184 8.49 4.51 -0.85
CA LYS A 184 9.82 3.91 -0.67
C LYS A 184 10.66 3.96 -1.94
N LEU A 185 10.05 3.78 -3.11
CA LEU A 185 10.73 3.87 -4.39
C LEU A 185 11.19 5.31 -4.65
N ASP A 186 10.32 6.29 -4.40
CA ASP A 186 10.64 7.72 -4.49
C ASP A 186 11.78 8.10 -3.54
N ALA A 187 11.79 7.57 -2.31
CA ALA A 187 12.88 7.79 -1.36
C ALA A 187 14.20 7.18 -1.84
N ILE A 188 14.16 6.00 -2.47
CA ILE A 188 15.35 5.36 -3.06
C ILE A 188 15.86 6.18 -4.25
N ASP A 189 14.98 6.61 -5.14
CA ASP A 189 15.34 7.44 -6.31
C ASP A 189 15.96 8.77 -5.87
N SER A 190 15.40 9.42 -4.85
CA SER A 190 15.98 10.63 -4.27
C SER A 190 17.38 10.39 -3.68
N CYS A 191 17.60 9.25 -3.02
CA CYS A 191 18.93 8.87 -2.51
C CYS A 191 19.93 8.62 -3.63
N ILE A 192 19.49 8.02 -4.75
CA ILE A 192 20.32 7.77 -5.93
C ILE A 192 20.73 9.10 -6.56
N ASP A 193 19.81 10.05 -6.69
CA ASP A 193 20.10 11.37 -7.24
C ASP A 193 21.08 12.17 -6.38
N ASP A 194 20.93 12.14 -5.05
CA ASP A 194 21.88 12.76 -4.12
C ASP A 194 23.28 12.12 -4.23
N ALA A 195 23.36 10.79 -4.28
CA ALA A 195 24.63 10.08 -4.45
C ALA A 195 25.30 10.43 -5.79
N LYS A 196 24.51 10.54 -6.86
CA LYS A 196 24.98 10.93 -8.20
C LYS A 196 25.50 12.36 -8.22
N SER A 197 24.81 13.30 -7.57
CA SER A 197 25.26 14.69 -7.44
C SER A 197 26.58 14.78 -6.68
N LYS A 198 26.73 14.07 -5.55
CA LYS A 198 27.99 14.00 -4.79
C LYS A 198 29.15 13.43 -5.60
N LEU A 199 28.87 12.41 -6.43
CA LEU A 199 29.88 11.83 -7.31
C LEU A 199 30.34 12.83 -8.37
N GLN A 200 29.43 13.62 -8.93
CA GLN A 200 29.76 14.69 -9.87
C GLN A 200 30.61 15.79 -9.21
N ASP A 201 30.29 16.20 -7.99
CA ASP A 201 31.06 17.18 -7.23
C ASP A 201 32.49 16.69 -6.95
N LEU A 202 32.64 15.43 -6.54
CA LEU A 202 33.95 14.81 -6.33
C LEU A 202 34.75 14.71 -7.64
N HIS A 203 34.10 14.39 -8.74
CA HIS A 203 34.74 14.37 -10.06
C HIS A 203 35.22 15.77 -10.46
N ALA A 204 34.39 16.80 -10.27
CA ALA A 204 34.75 18.19 -10.55
C ALA A 204 35.93 18.66 -9.68
N LEU A 205 35.94 18.28 -8.39
CA LEU A 205 37.06 18.57 -7.48
C LEU A 205 38.36 17.90 -7.93
N ARG A 206 38.28 16.63 -8.35
CA ARG A 206 39.44 15.90 -8.89
C ARG A 206 40.01 16.59 -10.13
N VAL A 207 39.15 16.97 -11.08
CA VAL A 207 39.59 17.67 -12.29
C VAL A 207 40.28 18.99 -11.94
N ARG A 208 39.70 19.80 -11.04
CA ARG A 208 40.29 21.06 -10.58
C ARG A 208 41.67 20.86 -9.96
N THR A 209 41.78 19.94 -8.99
CA THR A 209 43.05 19.67 -8.28
C THR A 209 44.14 19.15 -9.21
N LEU A 210 43.80 18.29 -10.18
CA LEU A 210 44.76 17.86 -11.20
C LEU A 210 45.24 19.01 -12.08
N THR A 211 44.34 19.92 -12.47
CA THR A 211 44.71 21.12 -13.23
C THR A 211 45.62 22.05 -12.42
N GLU A 212 45.32 22.29 -11.14
CA GLU A 212 46.17 23.09 -10.24
C GLU A 212 47.58 22.48 -10.12
N ILE A 213 47.68 21.16 -9.89
CA ILE A 213 48.96 20.45 -9.84
C ILE A 213 49.71 20.57 -11.16
N HIS A 214 49.02 20.42 -12.30
CA HIS A 214 49.66 20.54 -13.61
C HIS A 214 50.21 21.94 -13.86
N MET A 215 49.47 22.98 -13.45
CA MET A 215 49.94 24.37 -13.52
C MET A 215 51.16 24.57 -12.62
N ASP A 216 51.13 24.13 -11.37
CA ASP A 216 52.26 24.29 -10.44
C ASP A 216 53.54 23.58 -10.90
N ILE A 217 53.41 22.41 -11.53
CA ILE A 217 54.54 21.65 -12.09
C ILE A 217 55.05 22.31 -13.38
N GLY A 218 54.17 22.60 -14.34
CA GLY A 218 54.56 23.18 -15.63
C GLY A 218 55.16 24.58 -15.50
N THR A 219 54.76 25.35 -14.49
CA THR A 219 55.35 26.68 -14.22
C THR A 219 56.80 26.56 -13.71
N LYS A 220 57.20 25.44 -13.11
CA LYS A 220 58.57 25.19 -12.63
C LYS A 220 59.53 24.69 -13.73
N GLU A 221 59.05 23.99 -14.74
CA GLU A 221 59.89 23.56 -15.87
C GLU A 221 60.39 24.74 -16.71
N ASN A 222 59.62 25.82 -16.80
CA ASN A 222 60.01 27.01 -17.57
C ASN A 222 60.99 27.94 -16.84
N SER A 223 61.30 27.71 -15.56
CA SER A 223 62.28 28.49 -14.79
C SER A 223 63.59 27.74 -14.50
N LEU A 224 63.71 26.49 -14.95
CA LEU A 224 65.01 25.82 -15.01
C LEU A 224 65.69 26.32 -16.28
N ASP A 225 66.29 27.50 -16.18
CA ASP A 225 67.39 27.89 -17.06
C ASP A 225 68.49 26.86 -16.84
N ILE A 226 68.46 25.81 -17.66
CA ILE A 226 69.47 24.76 -17.71
C ILE A 226 70.74 25.44 -18.17
N GLY A 227 71.46 26.01 -17.21
CA GLY A 227 72.88 26.28 -17.35
C GLY A 227 73.52 24.94 -17.69
N TYR A 228 73.91 24.77 -18.95
CA TYR A 228 74.76 23.69 -19.41
C TYR A 228 76.08 23.75 -18.61
N ILE A 229 76.11 23.07 -17.46
CA ILE A 229 77.32 22.83 -16.69
C ILE A 229 77.89 21.52 -17.23
N GLY A 230 78.84 21.66 -18.14
CA GLY A 230 79.74 20.57 -18.49
C GLY A 230 79.97 20.43 -19.98
N ASP A 231 80.93 21.19 -20.50
CA ASP A 231 81.77 20.72 -21.61
C ASP A 231 83.27 21.06 -21.43
N ASP A 232 83.70 21.52 -20.25
CA ASP A 232 85.11 21.89 -20.00
C ASP A 232 86.01 20.74 -19.48
N LEU A 233 85.57 19.48 -19.50
CA LEU A 233 86.32 18.36 -18.88
C LEU A 233 87.07 17.42 -19.83
N LEU A 234 87.21 17.72 -21.13
CA LEU A 234 87.97 16.87 -22.05
C LEU A 234 88.98 17.61 -22.95
N SER A 235 89.77 18.53 -22.38
CA SER A 235 91.03 18.99 -23.01
C SER A 235 92.22 18.30 -22.35
N GLY A 236 92.57 17.12 -22.86
CA GLY A 236 93.82 16.41 -22.55
C GLY A 236 94.77 16.40 -23.77
N PRO A 237 96.09 16.35 -23.53
CA PRO A 237 97.17 16.76 -24.45
C PRO A 237 97.39 15.87 -25.69
#